data_AF-A0A1H7SRV1-F1
#
_entry.id   AF-A0A1H7SRV1-F1
#
_cell.length_a   1.000
_cell.length_b   1.000
_cell.length_c   1.000
_cell.angle_alpha   90.00
_cell.angle_beta   90.00
_cell.angle_gamma   90.00
#
_symmetry.space_group_name_H-M   'P 1'
#
loop_
_entity.id
_entity.type
_entity.pdbx_description
1 polymer ?
#
loop_
_entity_poly.entity_id
_entity_poly.type
_entity_poly.pdbx_seq_one_letter_code
_entity_poly.pdbx_strand_id
1 'polypeptide(L)'
;MFTTQAATVRVATFNVSMEALNYLPANTKPSGHELAQALRSNHQQIKNIAEIIQRVNPDIILLNEFDGNDNQHQALKQFLQHYLAKSQNGQAAINYPYFYQGPVNTGVATGYSLKQENTTGTLPNDAYGYGHFSGHFAMTLLSKHPINHDKVRTFQHFKWRDMPNALKPIDPENQKPWYTEHAWQNFRLSSKSHWDIPITINGDTLHILASHPTPPVFDGPEDRNGKRNFDEIRFWIDYLTPSKSAYIYDDNRQFGGLSQDQAFIILGDLNADAVDGDAIKAGIQGLLNHPRVLDPKPLSIAGKMQRPDNPNAQYHTAYWGLRADYVLPAKKQLNVLNSGIFWPTSNEESYKLIKDRAASSDHRLVWVDVAFSQ
;
A
#
# COMPACT_ATOMS: atom_id res chain seq x y z
N MET A 1 -0.02 -21.06 37.45
CA MET A 1 0.37 -20.91 36.04
C MET A 1 0.13 -19.46 35.68
N PHE A 2 1.18 -18.68 35.45
CA PHE A 2 1.02 -17.31 34.97
C PHE A 2 0.70 -17.39 33.48
N THR A 3 -0.56 -17.17 33.11
CA THR A 3 -0.94 -16.93 31.72
C THR A 3 -0.28 -15.62 31.31
N THR A 4 0.81 -15.70 30.55
CA THR A 4 1.35 -14.55 29.82
C THR A 4 0.24 -14.04 28.91
N GLN A 5 -0.33 -12.88 29.23
CA GLN A 5 -1.27 -12.21 28.35
C GLN A 5 -0.57 -12.00 27.01
N ALA A 6 -1.16 -12.51 25.93
CA ALA A 6 -0.58 -12.38 24.60
C ALA A 6 -0.37 -10.88 24.31
N ALA A 7 0.84 -10.51 23.91
CA ALA A 7 1.17 -9.10 23.66
C ALA A 7 0.34 -8.59 22.48
N THR A 8 -0.42 -7.51 22.71
CA THR A 8 -1.11 -6.79 21.65
C THR A 8 -0.09 -6.10 20.74
N VAL A 9 -0.29 -6.22 19.43
CA VAL A 9 0.47 -5.53 18.39
C VAL A 9 -0.49 -4.68 17.58
N ARG A 10 -0.24 -3.37 17.49
CA ARG A 10 -0.98 -2.48 16.61
C ARG A 10 -0.32 -2.40 15.24
N VAL A 11 -1.05 -2.81 14.21
CA VAL A 11 -0.58 -2.76 12.81
C VAL A 11 -1.43 -1.78 12.03
N ALA A 12 -0.79 -0.92 11.24
CA ALA A 12 -1.46 0.16 10.51
C ALA A 12 -0.97 0.32 9.08
N THR A 13 -1.81 0.93 8.25
CA THR A 13 -1.41 1.45 6.94
C THR A 13 -1.83 2.91 6.81
N PHE A 14 -1.04 3.71 6.11
CA PHE A 14 -1.35 5.09 5.82
C PHE A 14 -0.72 5.50 4.48
N ASN A 15 -1.54 5.77 3.47
CA ASN A 15 -1.08 6.57 2.34
C ASN A 15 -0.83 8.00 2.84
N VAL A 16 0.42 8.43 2.79
CA VAL A 16 0.87 9.70 3.41
C VAL A 16 0.92 10.85 2.42
N SER A 17 0.66 10.62 1.13
CA SER A 17 0.79 11.64 0.06
C SER A 17 2.12 12.42 0.17
N MET A 18 3.19 11.75 0.57
CA MET A 18 4.56 12.30 0.66
C MET A 18 5.30 12.02 -0.66
N GLU A 19 4.60 12.32 -1.76
CA GLU A 19 5.05 12.15 -3.14
C GLU A 19 5.28 13.51 -3.81
N ALA A 20 6.14 13.53 -4.82
CA ALA A 20 6.68 14.75 -5.39
C ALA A 20 5.63 15.75 -5.91
N LEU A 21 4.54 15.27 -6.52
CA LEU A 21 3.50 16.14 -7.07
C LEU A 21 2.73 16.89 -5.99
N ASN A 22 2.70 16.40 -4.74
CA ASN A 22 2.06 17.09 -3.62
C ASN A 22 2.80 18.36 -3.17
N TYR A 23 4.06 18.53 -3.60
CA TYR A 23 4.90 19.68 -3.25
C TYR A 23 5.15 20.64 -4.42
N LEU A 24 4.48 20.43 -5.55
CA LEU A 24 4.66 21.20 -6.76
C LEU A 24 3.37 21.89 -7.22
N PRO A 25 3.48 23.04 -7.92
CA PRO A 25 2.34 23.57 -8.66
C PRO A 25 1.85 22.57 -9.71
N ALA A 26 0.55 22.58 -9.97
CA ALA A 26 -0.06 21.76 -11.01
C ALA A 26 0.69 21.90 -12.36
N ASN A 27 0.81 20.78 -13.09
CA ASN A 27 1.51 20.68 -14.38
C ASN A 27 3.03 20.92 -14.34
N THR A 28 3.66 20.93 -13.16
CA THR A 28 5.13 20.95 -13.05
C THR A 28 5.69 19.54 -13.09
N LYS A 29 6.74 19.32 -13.90
CA LYS A 29 7.44 18.02 -13.94
C LYS A 29 8.30 17.85 -12.68
N PRO A 30 8.12 16.79 -11.88
CA PRO A 30 8.92 16.57 -10.69
C PRO A 30 10.34 16.12 -11.03
N SER A 31 11.28 16.45 -10.13
CA SER A 31 12.69 16.05 -10.21
C SER A 31 13.00 14.79 -9.39
N GLY A 32 12.16 14.48 -8.39
CA GLY A 32 12.37 13.46 -7.36
C GLY A 32 13.02 14.00 -6.09
N HIS A 33 13.40 15.28 -6.03
CA HIS A 33 13.99 15.87 -4.83
C HIS A 33 12.98 16.56 -3.91
N GLU A 34 11.71 16.63 -4.33
CA GLU A 34 10.68 17.42 -3.69
C GLU A 34 10.41 16.98 -2.26
N LEU A 35 10.28 15.67 -2.00
CA LEU A 35 10.10 15.16 -0.64
C LEU A 35 11.29 15.52 0.27
N ALA A 36 12.52 15.35 -0.22
CA ALA A 36 13.72 15.70 0.54
C ALA A 36 13.78 17.21 0.85
N GLN A 37 13.31 18.06 -0.05
CA GLN A 37 13.20 19.51 0.19
C GLN A 37 12.12 19.83 1.22
N ALA A 38 10.94 19.20 1.12
CA ALA A 38 9.84 19.38 2.06
C ALA A 38 10.22 18.95 3.50
N LEU A 39 10.97 17.86 3.65
CA LEU A 39 11.49 17.41 4.94
C LEU A 39 12.46 18.42 5.57
N ARG A 40 13.32 19.06 4.76
CA ARG A 40 14.27 20.09 5.24
C ARG A 40 13.60 21.42 5.56
N SER A 41 12.50 21.74 4.90
CA SER A 41 11.75 22.98 5.12
C SER A 41 10.79 22.92 6.31
N ASN A 42 10.79 21.82 7.07
CA ASN A 42 9.92 21.64 8.24
C ASN A 42 8.42 21.72 7.87
N HIS A 43 8.08 21.15 6.71
CA HIS A 43 6.77 21.31 6.06
C HIS A 43 5.60 20.86 6.96
N GLN A 44 4.52 21.67 6.99
CA GLN A 44 3.40 21.46 7.94
C GLN A 44 2.62 20.17 7.68
N GLN A 45 2.42 19.79 6.42
CA GLN A 45 1.77 18.53 6.05
C GLN A 45 2.48 17.32 6.68
N ILE A 46 3.82 17.29 6.64
CA ILE A 46 4.63 16.20 7.21
C ILE A 46 4.55 16.19 8.74
N LYS A 47 4.49 17.37 9.39
CA LYS A 47 4.25 17.46 10.84
C LYS A 47 2.90 16.88 11.23
N ASN A 48 1.86 17.20 10.48
CA ASN A 48 0.51 16.68 10.74
C ASN A 48 0.48 15.16 10.56
N ILE A 49 1.13 14.62 9.52
CA ILE A 49 1.27 13.16 9.35
C ILE A 49 2.00 12.53 10.53
N ALA A 50 3.11 13.12 10.97
CA ALA A 50 3.83 12.62 12.14
C ALA A 50 2.99 12.69 13.41
N GLU A 51 2.19 13.75 13.61
CA GLU A 51 1.24 13.86 14.73
C GLU A 51 0.18 12.75 14.67
N ILE A 52 -0.40 12.47 13.49
CA ILE A 52 -1.37 11.39 13.31
C ILE A 52 -0.74 10.05 13.71
N ILE A 53 0.47 9.76 13.24
CA ILE A 53 1.19 8.52 13.58
C ILE A 53 1.49 8.49 15.09
N GLN A 54 1.85 9.61 15.72
CA GLN A 54 2.10 9.71 17.16
C GLN A 54 0.84 9.47 18.01
N ARG A 55 -0.32 9.95 17.56
CA ARG A 55 -1.61 9.72 18.22
C ARG A 55 -2.04 8.26 18.13
N VAL A 56 -1.87 7.62 16.97
CA VAL A 56 -2.27 6.23 16.77
C VAL A 56 -1.25 5.26 17.38
N ASN A 57 0.02 5.62 17.36
CA ASN A 57 1.16 4.88 17.90
C ASN A 57 1.25 3.40 17.47
N PRO A 58 1.20 3.09 16.16
CA PRO A 58 1.30 1.70 15.70
C PRO A 58 2.67 1.10 16.02
N ASP A 59 2.72 -0.21 16.21
CA ASP A 59 3.97 -0.96 16.37
C ASP A 59 4.60 -1.28 15.01
N ILE A 60 3.75 -1.45 13.99
CA ILE A 60 4.13 -1.71 12.60
C ILE A 60 3.25 -0.83 11.72
N ILE A 61 3.84 -0.04 10.82
CA ILE A 61 3.08 0.80 9.89
C ILE A 61 3.66 0.76 8.48
N LEU A 62 2.80 0.53 7.49
CA LEU A 62 3.12 0.75 6.08
C LEU A 62 2.73 2.17 5.68
N LEU A 63 3.67 2.90 5.09
CA LEU A 63 3.48 4.20 4.49
C LEU A 63 3.43 4.03 2.97
N ASN A 64 2.29 4.31 2.35
CA ASN A 64 2.16 4.39 0.90
C ASN A 64 2.40 5.82 0.42
N GLU A 65 2.84 5.98 -0.83
CA GLU A 65 3.21 7.30 -1.40
C GLU A 65 4.26 8.04 -0.57
N PHE A 66 5.28 7.31 -0.12
CA PHE A 66 6.50 7.88 0.41
C PHE A 66 7.58 7.71 -0.65
N ASP A 67 7.96 8.78 -1.35
CA ASP A 67 8.95 8.71 -2.42
C ASP A 67 10.27 8.09 -1.94
N GLY A 68 10.82 7.18 -2.77
CA GLY A 68 11.96 6.34 -2.45
C GLY A 68 12.95 6.26 -3.60
N ASN A 69 13.59 7.39 -3.92
CA ASN A 69 14.53 7.51 -5.04
C ASN A 69 16.01 7.53 -4.62
N ASP A 70 16.31 7.21 -3.36
CA ASP A 70 17.65 7.17 -2.81
C ASP A 70 17.93 5.87 -2.06
N ASN A 71 18.98 5.15 -2.48
CA ASN A 71 19.41 3.88 -1.88
C ASN A 71 19.96 4.04 -0.45
N GLN A 72 20.31 5.26 -0.02
CA GLN A 72 20.73 5.52 1.35
C GLN A 72 19.55 5.84 2.29
N HIS A 73 18.33 5.89 1.76
CA HIS A 73 17.10 6.18 2.49
C HIS A 73 17.15 7.50 3.26
N GLN A 74 17.79 8.54 2.71
CA GLN A 74 18.03 9.80 3.43
C GLN A 74 16.72 10.52 3.79
N ALA A 75 15.75 10.58 2.88
CA ALA A 75 14.44 11.18 3.14
C ALA A 75 13.72 10.45 4.30
N LEU A 76 13.73 9.12 4.28
CA LEU A 76 13.17 8.31 5.34
C LEU A 76 13.87 8.56 6.69
N LYS A 77 15.20 8.55 6.72
CA LYS A 77 15.97 8.84 7.95
C LYS A 77 15.67 10.23 8.49
N GLN A 78 15.52 11.23 7.62
CA GLN A 78 15.12 12.59 8.03
C GLN A 78 13.70 12.61 8.63
N PHE A 79 12.75 11.90 8.02
CA PHE A 79 11.39 11.78 8.57
C PHE A 79 11.40 11.12 9.96
N LEU A 80 12.10 10.00 10.12
CA LEU A 80 12.25 9.32 11.40
C LEU A 80 12.85 10.24 12.48
N GLN A 81 13.96 10.92 12.17
CA GLN A 81 14.74 11.69 13.15
C GLN A 81 14.14 13.05 13.51
N HIS A 82 13.57 13.75 12.53
CA HIS A 82 13.14 15.14 12.70
C HIS A 82 11.63 15.28 12.92
N TYR A 83 10.83 14.27 12.58
CA TYR A 83 9.39 14.32 12.72
C TYR A 83 8.86 13.28 13.71
N LEU A 84 9.13 11.98 13.50
CA LEU A 84 8.58 10.94 14.39
C LEU A 84 9.26 10.92 15.76
N ALA A 85 10.59 11.07 15.81
CA ALA A 85 11.36 11.14 17.06
C ALA A 85 11.26 12.49 17.78
N LYS A 86 10.39 13.41 17.32
CA LYS A 86 10.13 14.71 17.93
C LYS A 86 8.65 14.87 18.22
N SER A 87 8.29 15.30 19.42
CA SER A 87 6.89 15.55 19.78
C SER A 87 6.24 16.54 18.80
N GLN A 88 5.11 16.15 18.21
CA GLN A 88 4.25 17.04 17.45
C GLN A 88 3.06 17.43 18.32
N ASN A 89 2.85 18.72 18.57
CA ASN A 89 1.70 19.23 19.35
C ASN A 89 1.45 18.47 20.67
N GLY A 90 2.52 18.20 21.43
CA GLY A 90 2.44 17.54 22.74
C GLY A 90 2.25 16.01 22.69
N GLN A 91 2.17 15.41 21.50
CA GLN A 91 2.12 13.95 21.36
C GLN A 91 3.47 13.31 21.66
N ALA A 92 3.47 12.10 22.19
CA ALA A 92 4.70 11.38 22.50
C ALA A 92 5.49 11.09 21.21
N ALA A 93 6.79 11.35 21.23
CA ALA A 93 7.67 10.95 20.14
C ALA A 93 7.67 9.41 19.99
N ILE A 94 7.78 8.94 18.76
CA ILE A 94 7.86 7.51 18.44
C ILE A 94 9.20 7.22 17.76
N ASN A 95 9.81 6.11 18.17
CA ASN A 95 10.99 5.58 17.52
C ASN A 95 10.66 4.26 16.82
N TYR A 96 11.00 4.17 15.53
CA TYR A 96 10.97 2.92 14.76
C TYR A 96 12.41 2.52 14.43
N PRO A 97 13.04 1.66 15.26
CA PRO A 97 14.42 1.22 15.04
C PRO A 97 14.61 0.37 13.78
N TYR A 98 13.54 -0.22 13.24
CA TYR A 98 13.57 -1.06 12.05
C TYR A 98 12.70 -0.46 10.95
N PHE A 99 13.18 -0.51 9.72
CA PHE A 99 12.42 -0.13 8.54
C PHE A 99 12.79 -0.99 7.34
N TYR A 100 11.88 -1.06 6.37
CA TYR A 100 12.13 -1.62 5.06
C TYR A 100 11.59 -0.67 3.99
N GLN A 101 12.47 -0.20 3.10
CA GLN A 101 12.11 0.54 1.90
C GLN A 101 12.75 -0.19 0.71
N GLY A 102 11.91 -0.96 -0.01
CA GLY A 102 12.34 -1.77 -1.14
C GLY A 102 12.08 -1.10 -2.49
N PRO A 103 12.55 -1.72 -3.59
CA PRO A 103 12.33 -1.20 -4.93
C PRO A 103 10.85 -1.34 -5.36
N VAL A 104 10.41 -0.39 -6.18
CA VAL A 104 9.06 -0.32 -6.78
C VAL A 104 9.16 -0.15 -8.30
N ASN A 105 8.09 -0.46 -9.03
CA ASN A 105 8.03 -0.35 -10.49
C ASN A 105 7.61 1.04 -11.00
N THR A 106 7.12 1.90 -10.13
CA THR A 106 6.70 3.26 -10.47
C THR A 106 7.87 4.12 -10.93
N GLY A 107 7.73 4.69 -12.13
CA GLY A 107 8.73 5.52 -12.80
C GLY A 107 10.00 4.77 -13.24
N VAL A 108 10.02 3.44 -13.15
CA VAL A 108 11.05 2.61 -13.80
C VAL A 108 10.67 2.47 -15.28
N ALA A 109 11.43 3.14 -16.16
CA ALA A 109 11.18 3.10 -17.59
C ALA A 109 11.31 1.67 -18.15
N THR A 110 10.40 1.29 -19.04
CA THR A 110 10.51 0.00 -19.75
C THR A 110 11.55 0.03 -20.88
N GLY A 111 11.83 1.22 -21.42
CA GLY A 111 12.72 1.44 -22.57
C GLY A 111 12.00 1.32 -23.92
N TYR A 112 10.72 0.96 -23.95
CA TYR A 112 9.92 0.77 -25.17
C TYR A 112 8.48 1.29 -24.98
N SER A 113 7.79 1.63 -26.05
CA SER A 113 6.39 2.03 -25.96
C SER A 113 5.53 0.82 -25.60
N LEU A 114 4.57 1.01 -24.70
CA LEU A 114 3.63 -0.05 -24.33
C LEU A 114 2.57 -0.32 -25.42
N LYS A 115 2.32 0.66 -26.32
CA LYS A 115 1.24 0.61 -27.32
C LYS A 115 1.73 0.57 -28.77
N GLN A 116 2.95 1.05 -29.05
CA GLN A 116 3.48 1.14 -30.42
C GLN A 116 4.73 0.28 -30.61
N GLU A 117 4.69 -0.64 -31.57
CA GLU A 117 5.82 -1.51 -31.90
C GLU A 117 7.01 -0.70 -32.41
N ASN A 118 8.22 -1.10 -32.02
CA ASN A 118 9.50 -0.48 -32.41
C ASN A 118 9.63 1.02 -32.06
N THR A 119 8.84 1.53 -31.11
CA THR A 119 8.91 2.92 -30.63
C THR A 119 9.53 2.98 -29.24
N THR A 120 10.36 4.00 -28.97
CA THR A 120 10.92 4.24 -27.63
C THR A 120 9.83 4.72 -26.67
N GLY A 121 9.82 4.18 -25.46
CA GLY A 121 8.87 4.59 -24.41
C GLY A 121 9.25 5.91 -23.75
N THR A 122 8.25 6.64 -23.26
CA THR A 122 8.43 7.87 -22.51
C THR A 122 7.77 7.81 -21.13
N LEU A 123 8.50 8.24 -20.11
CA LEU A 123 7.92 8.50 -18.79
C LEU A 123 6.92 9.67 -18.88
N PRO A 124 5.85 9.65 -18.08
CA PRO A 124 5.56 8.67 -17.03
C PRO A 124 4.78 7.42 -17.50
N ASN A 125 4.25 7.42 -18.72
CA ASN A 125 3.27 6.42 -19.18
C ASN A 125 3.90 5.08 -19.58
N ASP A 126 5.11 5.07 -20.15
CA ASP A 126 5.80 3.84 -20.56
C ASP A 126 6.77 3.31 -19.48
N ALA A 127 6.40 3.49 -18.22
CA ALA A 127 7.05 2.85 -17.07
C ALA A 127 6.37 1.51 -16.73
N TYR A 128 7.06 0.65 -15.97
CA TYR A 128 6.44 -0.57 -15.43
C TYR A 128 5.27 -0.26 -14.48
N GLY A 129 5.33 0.85 -13.74
CA GLY A 129 4.20 1.51 -13.09
C GLY A 129 4.28 3.01 -13.35
N TYR A 130 3.13 3.69 -13.48
CA TYR A 130 3.11 5.13 -13.79
C TYR A 130 3.96 5.92 -12.77
N GLY A 131 4.87 6.75 -13.25
CA GLY A 131 5.70 7.61 -12.39
C GLY A 131 6.73 8.40 -13.18
N HIS A 132 7.17 9.52 -12.61
CA HIS A 132 8.06 10.46 -13.31
C HIS A 132 9.55 10.14 -13.12
N PHE A 133 9.89 9.38 -12.09
CA PHE A 133 11.23 8.93 -11.76
C PHE A 133 11.14 7.62 -10.97
N SER A 134 12.22 6.83 -10.96
CA SER A 134 12.28 5.57 -10.22
C SER A 134 12.07 5.81 -8.72
N GLY A 135 11.07 5.17 -8.13
CA GLY A 135 10.75 5.35 -6.71
C GLY A 135 9.69 6.41 -6.43
N HIS A 136 9.09 7.00 -7.46
CA HIS A 136 7.92 7.87 -7.30
C HIS A 136 6.74 7.07 -6.74
N PHE A 137 5.95 7.61 -5.81
CA PHE A 137 4.85 6.88 -5.13
C PHE A 137 5.29 5.58 -4.44
N ALA A 138 6.55 5.49 -4.00
CA ALA A 138 7.05 4.29 -3.34
C ALA A 138 6.37 4.03 -1.98
N MET A 139 6.81 2.96 -1.31
CA MET A 139 6.28 2.53 -0.02
C MET A 139 7.41 2.39 0.99
N THR A 140 7.09 2.49 2.27
CA THR A 140 8.03 2.21 3.37
C THR A 140 7.31 1.52 4.51
N LEU A 141 7.87 0.43 5.02
CA LEU A 141 7.42 -0.20 6.25
C LEU A 141 8.29 0.26 7.44
N LEU A 142 7.67 0.68 8.53
CA LEU A 142 8.31 1.00 9.80
C LEU A 142 7.90 -0.02 10.87
N SER A 143 8.82 -0.41 11.74
CA SER A 143 8.53 -1.37 12.81
C SER A 143 9.31 -1.08 14.10
N LYS A 144 8.63 -1.26 15.23
CA LYS A 144 9.25 -1.34 16.56
C LYS A 144 9.92 -2.69 16.80
N HIS A 145 9.62 -3.68 15.95
CA HIS A 145 10.09 -5.06 16.05
C HIS A 145 11.07 -5.40 14.93
N PRO A 146 12.04 -6.31 15.17
CA PRO A 146 13.03 -6.69 14.16
C PRO A 146 12.42 -7.23 12.87
N ILE A 147 12.94 -6.74 11.73
CA ILE A 147 12.64 -7.25 10.39
C ILE A 147 13.68 -8.30 10.01
N ASN A 148 13.25 -9.46 9.53
CA ASN A 148 14.15 -10.49 9.02
C ASN A 148 14.47 -10.22 7.54
N HIS A 149 15.45 -9.35 7.28
CA HIS A 149 15.83 -8.92 5.93
C HIS A 149 16.22 -10.08 5.00
N ASP A 150 16.90 -11.10 5.51
CA ASP A 150 17.36 -12.26 4.72
C ASP A 150 16.20 -13.14 4.21
N LYS A 151 15.01 -12.96 4.78
CA LYS A 151 13.79 -13.71 4.44
C LYS A 151 12.74 -12.86 3.72
N VAL A 152 13.02 -11.58 3.46
CA VAL A 152 12.12 -10.73 2.68
C VAL A 152 12.02 -11.27 1.25
N ARG A 153 10.78 -11.44 0.77
CA ARG A 153 10.51 -11.74 -0.63
C ARG A 153 9.90 -10.51 -1.30
N THR A 154 10.42 -10.17 -2.46
CA THR A 154 9.87 -9.12 -3.32
C THR A 154 9.41 -9.71 -4.64
N PHE A 155 8.35 -9.16 -5.19
CA PHE A 155 7.79 -9.61 -6.47
C PHE A 155 7.74 -8.44 -7.46
N GLN A 156 8.81 -7.63 -7.49
CA GLN A 156 8.90 -6.48 -8.38
C GLN A 156 8.94 -6.93 -9.84
N HIS A 157 9.68 -8.00 -10.15
CA HIS A 157 9.94 -8.51 -11.49
C HIS A 157 8.97 -9.62 -11.94
N PHE A 158 8.00 -9.99 -11.09
CA PHE A 158 6.98 -10.96 -11.45
C PHE A 158 6.15 -10.44 -12.64
N LYS A 159 6.07 -11.21 -13.72
CA LYS A 159 5.44 -10.78 -14.98
C LYS A 159 3.93 -11.01 -14.93
N TRP A 160 3.16 -10.04 -15.44
CA TRP A 160 1.70 -10.13 -15.42
C TRP A 160 1.19 -11.33 -16.21
N ARG A 161 1.74 -11.54 -17.40
CA ARG A 161 1.39 -12.67 -18.28
C ARG A 161 1.59 -14.05 -17.64
N ASP A 162 2.47 -14.16 -16.65
CA ASP A 162 2.84 -15.43 -16.03
C ASP A 162 1.78 -15.88 -15.00
N MET A 163 0.79 -15.03 -14.70
CA MET A 163 -0.40 -15.44 -13.98
C MET A 163 -1.30 -16.33 -14.87
N PRO A 164 -1.80 -17.46 -14.34
CA PRO A 164 -2.82 -18.25 -15.03
C PRO A 164 -4.05 -17.38 -15.34
N ASN A 165 -4.44 -17.33 -16.61
CA ASN A 165 -5.56 -16.50 -17.07
C ASN A 165 -5.41 -15.02 -16.67
N ALA A 166 -4.21 -14.45 -16.81
CA ALA A 166 -3.99 -13.01 -16.64
C ALA A 166 -4.99 -12.20 -17.48
N LEU A 167 -5.54 -11.13 -16.91
CA LEU A 167 -6.52 -10.26 -17.58
C LEU A 167 -5.83 -9.33 -18.59
N LYS A 168 -5.41 -9.90 -19.73
CA LYS A 168 -4.77 -9.16 -20.83
C LYS A 168 -5.71 -8.06 -21.36
N PRO A 169 -5.33 -6.77 -21.29
CA PRO A 169 -6.17 -5.69 -21.80
C PRO A 169 -6.32 -5.73 -23.33
N ILE A 170 -7.54 -5.49 -23.80
CA ILE A 170 -7.95 -5.50 -25.20
C ILE A 170 -8.57 -4.14 -25.51
N ASP A 171 -8.17 -3.54 -26.61
CA ASP A 171 -8.76 -2.31 -27.13
C ASP A 171 -10.16 -2.62 -27.71
N PRO A 172 -11.24 -2.02 -27.17
CA PRO A 172 -12.60 -2.37 -27.58
C PRO A 172 -12.96 -1.87 -28.98
N GLU A 173 -12.26 -0.88 -29.54
CA GLU A 173 -12.57 -0.34 -30.86
C GLU A 173 -12.14 -1.30 -31.97
N ASN A 174 -10.96 -1.93 -31.80
CA ASN A 174 -10.35 -2.78 -32.83
C ASN A 174 -10.23 -4.25 -32.42
N GLN A 175 -10.59 -4.60 -31.18
CA GLN A 175 -10.57 -5.96 -30.61
C GLN A 175 -9.17 -6.61 -30.60
N LYS A 176 -8.11 -5.81 -30.60
CA LYS A 176 -6.72 -6.28 -30.50
C LYS A 176 -6.14 -6.06 -29.11
N PRO A 177 -5.10 -6.80 -28.71
CA PRO A 177 -4.30 -6.47 -27.54
C PRO A 177 -3.93 -4.99 -27.48
N TRP A 178 -4.15 -4.36 -26.33
CA TRP A 178 -3.73 -2.97 -26.13
C TRP A 178 -2.20 -2.87 -26.06
N TYR A 179 -1.57 -3.83 -25.39
CA TYR A 179 -0.11 -3.91 -25.31
C TYR A 179 0.47 -4.46 -26.61
N THR A 180 1.62 -3.92 -27.02
CA THR A 180 2.50 -4.58 -27.97
C THR A 180 2.85 -5.99 -27.48
N GLU A 181 3.17 -6.89 -28.41
CA GLU A 181 3.52 -8.25 -28.01
C GLU A 181 4.80 -8.24 -27.16
N HIS A 182 5.78 -7.42 -27.53
CA HIS A 182 6.99 -7.23 -26.73
C HIS A 182 6.70 -6.71 -25.32
N ALA A 183 5.81 -5.72 -25.18
CA ALA A 183 5.44 -5.20 -23.86
C ALA A 183 4.72 -6.25 -23.03
N TRP A 184 3.70 -6.93 -23.57
CA TRP A 184 2.96 -7.96 -22.84
C TRP A 184 3.87 -9.09 -22.34
N GLN A 185 4.85 -9.48 -23.15
CA GLN A 185 5.81 -10.53 -22.78
C GLN A 185 6.75 -10.11 -21.63
N ASN A 186 6.85 -8.82 -21.30
CA ASN A 186 7.81 -8.34 -20.30
C ASN A 186 7.19 -7.50 -19.19
N PHE A 187 5.94 -7.07 -19.33
CA PHE A 187 5.30 -6.19 -18.36
C PHE A 187 5.12 -6.87 -17.01
N ARG A 188 5.51 -6.15 -15.95
CA ARG A 188 5.48 -6.61 -14.57
C ARG A 188 4.07 -6.45 -14.01
N LEU A 189 3.64 -7.38 -13.15
CA LEU A 189 2.32 -7.32 -12.52
C LEU A 189 2.22 -6.10 -11.60
N SER A 190 3.09 -6.03 -10.59
CA SER A 190 3.08 -5.00 -9.57
C SER A 190 3.30 -3.60 -10.16
N SER A 191 2.41 -2.65 -9.90
CA SER A 191 2.55 -1.24 -10.29
C SER A 191 3.56 -0.53 -9.39
N LYS A 192 3.43 -0.72 -8.07
CA LYS A 192 4.50 -0.38 -7.11
C LYS A 192 5.31 -1.64 -6.79
N SER A 193 4.86 -2.45 -5.84
CA SER A 193 5.48 -3.74 -5.51
C SER A 193 4.55 -4.61 -4.68
N HIS A 194 4.85 -5.91 -4.60
CA HIS A 194 4.36 -6.81 -3.56
C HIS A 194 5.56 -7.24 -2.72
N TRP A 195 5.43 -7.16 -1.40
CA TRP A 195 6.45 -7.58 -0.44
C TRP A 195 5.87 -8.55 0.57
N ASP A 196 6.60 -9.62 0.84
CA ASP A 196 6.41 -10.47 2.02
C ASP A 196 7.57 -10.20 2.98
N ILE A 197 7.27 -9.53 4.09
CA ILE A 197 8.26 -9.02 5.06
C ILE A 197 8.05 -9.71 6.41
N PRO A 198 8.91 -10.66 6.79
CA PRO A 198 8.79 -11.33 8.08
C PRO A 198 9.30 -10.44 9.22
N ILE A 199 8.48 -10.27 10.26
CA ILE A 199 8.79 -9.52 11.47
C ILE A 199 8.78 -10.45 12.67
N THR A 200 9.80 -10.36 13.53
CA THR A 200 9.88 -11.18 14.75
C THR A 200 9.27 -10.44 15.93
N ILE A 201 8.22 -10.99 16.53
CA ILE A 201 7.52 -10.42 17.69
C ILE A 201 7.51 -11.47 18.79
N ASN A 202 8.25 -11.23 19.87
CA ASN A 202 8.36 -12.15 21.02
C ASN A 202 8.74 -13.60 20.65
N GLY A 203 9.47 -13.79 19.56
CA GLY A 203 9.89 -15.11 19.06
C GLY A 203 8.99 -15.67 17.94
N ASP A 204 7.77 -15.16 17.79
CA ASP A 204 6.87 -15.53 16.71
C ASP A 204 7.15 -14.71 15.45
N THR A 205 6.90 -15.30 14.28
CA THR A 205 7.02 -14.62 12.99
C THR A 205 5.67 -14.13 12.49
N LEU A 206 5.56 -12.83 12.24
CA LEU A 206 4.43 -12.21 11.55
C LEU A 206 4.86 -11.78 10.15
N HIS A 207 4.22 -12.32 9.11
CA HIS A 207 4.44 -11.88 7.74
C HIS A 207 3.60 -10.64 7.41
N ILE A 208 4.25 -9.54 7.04
CA ILE A 208 3.56 -8.39 6.47
C ILE A 208 3.54 -8.54 4.95
N LEU A 209 2.34 -8.75 4.41
CA LEU A 209 2.09 -8.86 2.97
C LEU A 209 1.69 -7.47 2.45
N ALA A 210 2.67 -6.67 2.06
CA ALA A 210 2.51 -5.26 1.73
C ALA A 210 2.39 -5.04 0.22
N SER A 211 1.41 -4.24 -0.21
CA SER A 211 1.26 -3.84 -1.61
C SER A 211 0.59 -2.48 -1.77
N HIS A 212 0.85 -1.84 -2.90
CA HIS A 212 0.11 -0.68 -3.40
C HIS A 212 -0.21 -0.95 -4.88
N PRO A 213 -1.35 -1.58 -5.18
CA PRO A 213 -1.82 -1.80 -6.54
C PRO A 213 -2.06 -0.49 -7.30
N THR A 214 -2.18 -0.58 -8.61
CA THR A 214 -2.57 0.57 -9.43
C THR A 214 -3.97 1.06 -9.06
N PRO A 215 -4.24 2.38 -9.03
CA PRO A 215 -5.62 2.88 -9.04
C PRO A 215 -6.35 2.31 -10.27
N PRO A 216 -7.58 1.79 -10.15
CA PRO A 216 -8.32 1.11 -11.22
C PRO A 216 -8.99 2.09 -12.21
N VAL A 217 -8.44 3.30 -12.33
CA VAL A 217 -8.97 4.42 -13.12
C VAL A 217 -7.80 5.14 -13.81
N PHE A 218 -8.06 6.24 -14.51
CA PHE A 218 -7.05 7.04 -15.25
C PHE A 218 -6.52 6.38 -16.53
N ASP A 219 -7.31 5.52 -17.16
CA ASP A 219 -7.04 4.87 -18.44
C ASP A 219 -8.27 4.86 -19.36
N GLY A 220 -8.15 4.22 -20.53
CA GLY A 220 -9.20 4.20 -21.54
C GLY A 220 -10.17 3.02 -21.40
N PRO A 221 -11.13 2.90 -22.33
CA PRO A 221 -12.14 1.83 -22.36
C PRO A 221 -11.59 0.39 -22.37
N GLU A 222 -10.30 0.19 -22.64
CA GLU A 222 -9.61 -1.10 -22.51
C GLU A 222 -9.54 -1.64 -21.06
N ASP A 223 -9.76 -0.76 -20.07
CA ASP A 223 -9.71 -1.05 -18.62
C ASP A 223 -8.42 -1.78 -18.21
N ARG A 224 -7.27 -1.21 -18.56
CA ARG A 224 -5.95 -1.73 -18.19
C ARG A 224 -5.76 -1.71 -16.68
N ASN A 225 -6.10 -0.61 -16.05
CA ASN A 225 -5.84 -0.33 -14.67
C ASN A 225 -6.80 -1.11 -13.77
N GLY A 226 -8.09 -1.23 -14.11
CA GLY A 226 -9.01 -2.11 -13.38
C GLY A 226 -8.62 -3.59 -13.50
N LYS A 227 -8.24 -4.06 -14.70
CA LYS A 227 -7.73 -5.43 -14.89
C LYS A 227 -6.42 -5.69 -14.15
N ARG A 228 -5.49 -4.74 -14.17
CA ARG A 228 -4.22 -4.86 -13.44
C ARG A 228 -4.44 -4.84 -11.94
N ASN A 229 -5.23 -3.90 -11.41
CA ASN A 229 -5.58 -3.84 -9.99
C ASN A 229 -6.22 -5.16 -9.51
N PHE A 230 -7.15 -5.70 -10.30
CA PHE A 230 -7.74 -7.01 -10.02
C PHE A 230 -6.69 -8.11 -9.89
N ASP A 231 -5.75 -8.18 -10.83
CA ASP A 231 -4.72 -9.22 -10.83
C ASP A 231 -3.64 -9.01 -9.77
N GLU A 232 -3.33 -7.76 -9.41
CA GLU A 232 -2.50 -7.43 -8.25
C GLU A 232 -3.17 -7.87 -6.94
N ILE A 233 -4.48 -7.70 -6.78
CA ILE A 233 -5.19 -8.20 -5.60
C ILE A 233 -5.29 -9.73 -5.62
N ARG A 234 -5.57 -10.32 -6.80
CA ARG A 234 -5.62 -11.78 -6.98
C ARG A 234 -4.30 -12.45 -6.65
N PHE A 235 -3.16 -11.77 -6.87
CA PHE A 235 -1.85 -12.27 -6.46
C PHE A 235 -1.85 -12.71 -5.00
N TRP A 236 -2.40 -11.92 -4.07
CA TRP A 236 -2.45 -12.30 -2.66
C TRP A 236 -3.39 -13.48 -2.39
N ILE A 237 -4.50 -13.57 -3.11
CA ILE A 237 -5.41 -14.72 -3.02
C ILE A 237 -4.67 -16.01 -3.39
N ASP A 238 -3.96 -15.99 -4.51
CA ASP A 238 -3.22 -17.15 -4.99
C ASP A 238 -1.99 -17.43 -4.11
N TYR A 239 -1.29 -16.39 -3.62
CA TYR A 239 -0.18 -16.51 -2.68
C TYR A 239 -0.57 -17.18 -1.36
N LEU A 240 -1.79 -16.92 -0.87
CA LEU A 240 -2.33 -17.54 0.34
C LEU A 240 -2.97 -18.92 0.09
N THR A 241 -3.08 -19.36 -1.17
CA THR A 241 -3.71 -20.63 -1.56
C THR A 241 -2.64 -21.61 -2.07
N PRO A 242 -2.20 -22.60 -1.26
CA PRO A 242 -1.11 -23.50 -1.66
C PRO A 242 -1.32 -24.21 -3.00
N SER A 243 -2.55 -24.59 -3.33
CA SER A 243 -2.87 -25.26 -4.60
C SER A 243 -2.82 -24.33 -5.83
N LYS A 244 -2.66 -23.01 -5.64
CA LYS A 244 -2.61 -22.02 -6.72
C LYS A 244 -1.29 -21.26 -6.80
N SER A 245 -0.46 -21.30 -5.77
CA SER A 245 0.74 -20.45 -5.68
C SER A 245 1.97 -20.96 -6.44
N ALA A 246 1.91 -22.14 -7.05
CA ALA A 246 3.08 -22.78 -7.69
C ALA A 246 3.72 -21.96 -8.83
N TYR A 247 2.94 -21.08 -9.50
CA TYR A 247 3.45 -20.22 -10.57
C TYR A 247 4.14 -18.95 -10.06
N ILE A 248 3.94 -18.60 -8.79
CA ILE A 248 4.48 -17.37 -8.19
C ILE A 248 5.96 -17.56 -7.93
N TYR A 249 6.79 -16.67 -8.44
CA TYR A 249 8.22 -16.59 -8.14
C TYR A 249 8.59 -15.20 -7.66
N ASP A 250 9.44 -15.12 -6.64
CA ASP A 250 10.01 -13.84 -6.19
C ASP A 250 11.20 -13.41 -7.06
N ASP A 251 11.74 -12.23 -6.77
CA ASP A 251 12.87 -11.64 -7.51
C ASP A 251 14.16 -12.46 -7.38
N ASN A 252 14.25 -13.35 -6.39
CA ASN A 252 15.33 -14.33 -6.21
C ASN A 252 14.99 -15.71 -6.81
N ARG A 253 13.90 -15.80 -7.58
CA ARG A 253 13.42 -17.03 -8.25
C ARG A 253 13.05 -18.16 -7.29
N GLN A 254 12.67 -17.85 -6.05
CA GLN A 254 12.03 -18.82 -5.16
C GLN A 254 10.54 -18.89 -5.47
N PHE A 255 10.05 -20.11 -5.67
CA PHE A 255 8.68 -20.38 -6.10
C PHE A 255 7.76 -20.70 -4.91
N GLY A 256 6.46 -20.45 -5.10
CA GLY A 256 5.42 -20.81 -4.16
C GLY A 256 4.94 -19.66 -3.27
N GLY A 257 3.86 -19.94 -2.55
CA GLY A 257 3.15 -19.00 -1.69
C GLY A 257 3.45 -19.17 -0.20
N LEU A 258 2.68 -18.46 0.62
CA LEU A 258 2.80 -18.55 2.08
C LEU A 258 2.13 -19.82 2.61
N SER A 259 2.88 -20.59 3.40
CA SER A 259 2.37 -21.78 4.10
C SER A 259 1.12 -21.50 4.94
N GLN A 260 0.24 -22.49 5.11
CA GLN A 260 -1.07 -22.34 5.78
C GLN A 260 -0.99 -22.02 7.27
N ASP A 261 0.11 -22.42 7.90
CA ASP A 261 0.35 -22.25 9.34
C ASP A 261 0.92 -20.88 9.71
N GLN A 262 1.42 -20.11 8.74
CA GLN A 262 2.05 -18.81 8.99
C GLN A 262 1.04 -17.72 9.34
N ALA A 263 1.37 -16.92 10.34
CA ALA A 263 0.67 -15.69 10.67
C ALA A 263 1.01 -14.60 9.66
N PHE A 264 0.00 -13.87 9.19
CA PHE A 264 0.20 -12.77 8.26
C PHE A 264 -0.79 -11.62 8.49
N ILE A 265 -0.45 -10.45 7.98
CA ILE A 265 -1.36 -9.33 7.77
C ILE A 265 -1.14 -8.80 6.35
N ILE A 266 -2.19 -8.75 5.54
CA ILE A 266 -2.16 -7.99 4.28
C ILE A 266 -2.35 -6.52 4.60
N LEU A 267 -1.50 -5.67 4.03
CA LEU A 267 -1.37 -4.28 4.43
C LEU A 267 -1.19 -3.37 3.21
N GLY A 268 -2.00 -2.31 3.11
CA GLY A 268 -1.78 -1.24 2.14
C GLY A 268 -3.04 -0.55 1.61
N ASP A 269 -2.79 0.49 0.82
CA ASP A 269 -3.75 1.05 -0.12
C ASP A 269 -3.91 0.09 -1.31
N LEU A 270 -5.00 -0.68 -1.31
CA LEU A 270 -5.33 -1.64 -2.36
C LEU A 270 -6.08 -1.01 -3.53
N ASN A 271 -6.43 0.29 -3.45
CA ASN A 271 -7.14 1.03 -4.49
C ASN A 271 -8.49 0.41 -4.93
N ALA A 272 -9.06 -0.51 -4.15
CA ALA A 272 -10.26 -1.25 -4.50
C ALA A 272 -11.24 -1.31 -3.34
N ASP A 273 -12.46 -0.82 -3.56
CA ASP A 273 -13.59 -0.98 -2.67
C ASP A 273 -14.52 -2.09 -3.19
N ALA A 274 -15.00 -2.94 -2.27
CA ALA A 274 -15.83 -4.10 -2.56
C ALA A 274 -17.28 -3.77 -2.94
N VAL A 275 -17.71 -2.51 -2.76
CA VAL A 275 -19.05 -2.02 -3.05
C VAL A 275 -19.00 -0.78 -3.95
N ASP A 276 -18.25 0.25 -3.56
CA ASP A 276 -18.22 1.56 -4.24
C ASP A 276 -17.08 1.67 -5.28
N GLY A 277 -17.17 2.64 -6.21
CA GLY A 277 -16.11 2.96 -7.18
C GLY A 277 -15.96 1.97 -8.35
N ASP A 278 -14.87 2.09 -9.12
CA ASP A 278 -14.77 1.46 -10.46
C ASP A 278 -13.93 0.17 -10.52
N ALA A 279 -13.28 -0.23 -9.42
CA ALA A 279 -12.52 -1.48 -9.37
C ALA A 279 -13.39 -2.70 -9.77
N ILE A 280 -12.80 -3.69 -10.45
CA ILE A 280 -13.43 -4.99 -10.69
C ILE A 280 -13.67 -5.68 -9.34
N LYS A 281 -14.91 -5.60 -8.83
CA LYS A 281 -15.28 -5.94 -7.45
C LYS A 281 -14.90 -7.35 -7.02
N ALA A 282 -14.97 -8.30 -7.93
CA ALA A 282 -14.63 -9.70 -7.67
C ALA A 282 -13.19 -9.89 -7.13
N GLY A 283 -12.26 -8.99 -7.45
CA GLY A 283 -10.88 -9.06 -6.95
C GLY A 283 -10.83 -8.85 -5.44
N ILE A 284 -11.23 -7.66 -4.99
CA ILE A 284 -11.24 -7.32 -3.56
C ILE A 284 -12.25 -8.17 -2.77
N GLN A 285 -13.42 -8.48 -3.33
CA GLN A 285 -14.37 -9.40 -2.69
C GLN A 285 -13.78 -10.80 -2.50
N GLY A 286 -13.02 -11.29 -3.48
CA GLY A 286 -12.31 -12.56 -3.39
C GLY A 286 -11.29 -12.57 -2.25
N LEU A 287 -10.57 -11.47 -2.07
CA LEU A 287 -9.60 -11.33 -0.99
C LEU A 287 -10.27 -11.25 0.40
N LEU A 288 -11.29 -10.41 0.55
CA LEU A 288 -12.02 -10.23 1.81
C LEU A 288 -12.77 -11.50 2.24
N ASN A 289 -13.22 -12.31 1.28
CA ASN A 289 -13.90 -13.58 1.54
C ASN A 289 -12.94 -14.79 1.59
N HIS A 290 -11.63 -14.57 1.44
CA HIS A 290 -10.66 -15.67 1.43
C HIS A 290 -10.68 -16.42 2.79
N PRO A 291 -10.68 -17.76 2.83
CA PRO A 291 -10.88 -18.51 4.09
C PRO A 291 -9.85 -18.26 5.19
N ARG A 292 -8.64 -17.81 4.81
CA ARG A 292 -7.56 -17.46 5.75
C ARG A 292 -7.56 -15.99 6.16
N VAL A 293 -8.36 -15.14 5.53
CA VAL A 293 -8.39 -13.70 5.78
C VAL A 293 -9.54 -13.36 6.72
N LEU A 294 -9.28 -12.48 7.68
CA LEU A 294 -10.29 -11.84 8.50
C LEU A 294 -10.36 -10.37 8.13
N ASP A 295 -11.56 -9.89 7.78
CA ASP A 295 -11.83 -8.47 7.56
C ASP A 295 -12.35 -7.81 8.85
N PRO A 296 -11.56 -6.93 9.51
CA PRO A 296 -11.97 -6.26 10.75
C PRO A 296 -13.07 -5.21 10.57
N LYS A 297 -13.30 -4.74 9.33
CA LYS A 297 -14.28 -3.69 8.98
C LYS A 297 -14.28 -2.49 9.94
N PRO A 298 -13.14 -1.78 10.08
CA PRO A 298 -13.09 -0.60 10.93
C PRO A 298 -14.07 0.47 10.45
N LEU A 299 -14.59 1.25 11.39
CA LEU A 299 -15.67 2.22 11.17
C LEU A 299 -15.23 3.62 11.59
N SER A 300 -15.76 4.65 10.92
CA SER A 300 -15.63 6.05 11.37
C SER A 300 -16.95 6.81 11.28
N ILE A 301 -17.22 7.61 12.31
CA ILE A 301 -18.37 8.53 12.33
C ILE A 301 -18.17 9.63 11.28
N ALA A 302 -16.96 10.16 11.16
CA ALA A 302 -16.64 11.21 10.19
C ALA A 302 -16.84 10.74 8.74
N GLY A 303 -16.42 9.52 8.39
CA GLY A 303 -16.69 8.94 7.06
C GLY A 303 -18.18 8.88 6.76
N LYS A 304 -18.99 8.38 7.72
CA LYS A 304 -20.46 8.37 7.61
C LYS A 304 -21.05 9.77 7.39
N MET A 305 -20.57 10.76 8.14
CA MET A 305 -21.05 12.14 8.04
C MET A 305 -20.65 12.82 6.73
N GLN A 306 -19.51 12.43 6.14
CA GLN A 306 -19.04 13.00 4.89
C GLN A 306 -19.97 12.64 3.71
N ARG A 307 -20.58 11.45 3.75
CA ARG A 307 -21.48 10.95 2.70
C ARG A 307 -22.72 10.30 3.32
N PRO A 308 -23.64 11.11 3.88
CA PRO A 308 -24.79 10.60 4.63
C PRO A 308 -25.72 9.69 3.80
N ASP A 309 -25.75 9.89 2.47
CA ASP A 309 -26.57 9.13 1.55
C ASP A 309 -25.93 7.80 1.10
N ASN A 310 -24.67 7.55 1.44
CA ASN A 310 -24.00 6.27 1.14
C ASN A 310 -24.00 5.37 2.40
N PRO A 311 -24.70 4.22 2.40
CA PRO A 311 -24.78 3.32 3.55
C PRO A 311 -23.43 2.70 3.96
N ASN A 312 -22.44 2.69 3.05
CA ASN A 312 -21.10 2.17 3.28
C ASN A 312 -20.10 3.25 3.73
N ALA A 313 -20.49 4.52 3.79
CA ALA A 313 -19.59 5.63 4.06
C ALA A 313 -18.82 5.54 5.39
N GLN A 314 -19.39 4.86 6.37
CA GLN A 314 -18.74 4.55 7.64
C GLN A 314 -17.48 3.69 7.49
N TYR A 315 -17.33 2.92 6.41
CA TYR A 315 -16.16 2.07 6.12
C TYR A 315 -15.14 2.74 5.21
N HIS A 316 -15.43 3.93 4.67
CA HIS A 316 -14.50 4.63 3.78
C HIS A 316 -13.22 4.96 4.53
N THR A 317 -12.09 4.89 3.82
CA THR A 317 -10.75 5.18 4.32
C THR A 317 -10.09 6.31 3.55
N ALA A 318 -10.70 6.77 2.47
CA ALA A 318 -10.24 7.90 1.68
C ALA A 318 -11.33 8.96 1.51
N TYR A 319 -10.90 10.22 1.42
CA TYR A 319 -11.78 11.39 1.36
C TYR A 319 -12.71 11.38 0.14
N TRP A 320 -12.31 10.77 -0.98
CA TRP A 320 -13.17 10.61 -2.15
C TRP A 320 -14.29 9.58 -1.99
N GLY A 321 -14.39 8.93 -0.83
CA GLY A 321 -15.53 8.08 -0.48
C GLY A 321 -15.39 6.65 -0.96
N LEU A 322 -14.22 6.05 -0.70
CA LEU A 322 -13.94 4.64 -0.93
C LEU A 322 -13.20 4.06 0.28
N ARG A 323 -13.40 2.77 0.53
CA ARG A 323 -12.54 1.93 1.34
C ARG A 323 -11.40 1.39 0.47
N ALA A 324 -10.33 2.17 0.39
CA ALA A 324 -9.15 1.82 -0.40
C ALA A 324 -8.05 1.14 0.44
N ASP A 325 -8.02 1.39 1.75
CA ASP A 325 -6.93 1.01 2.65
C ASP A 325 -7.32 -0.16 3.54
N TYR A 326 -6.44 -1.15 3.64
CA TYR A 326 -6.73 -2.43 4.28
C TYR A 326 -5.63 -2.89 5.24
N VAL A 327 -6.07 -3.43 6.37
CA VAL A 327 -5.27 -4.18 7.34
C VAL A 327 -6.03 -5.49 7.58
N LEU A 328 -5.57 -6.59 6.99
CA LEU A 328 -6.32 -7.85 6.93
C LEU A 328 -5.52 -9.00 7.57
N PRO A 329 -5.79 -9.31 8.85
CA PRO A 329 -5.09 -10.37 9.57
C PRO A 329 -5.45 -11.78 9.13
N ALA A 330 -4.52 -12.70 9.38
CA ALA A 330 -4.72 -14.13 9.26
C ALA A 330 -5.74 -14.63 10.29
N LYS A 331 -6.88 -15.12 9.80
CA LYS A 331 -8.06 -15.48 10.61
C LYS A 331 -7.80 -16.52 11.70
N LYS A 332 -6.88 -17.46 11.47
CA LYS A 332 -6.59 -18.56 12.41
C LYS A 332 -5.45 -18.25 13.37
N GLN A 333 -4.48 -17.44 12.94
CA GLN A 333 -3.25 -17.18 13.69
C GLN A 333 -3.31 -15.91 14.53
N LEU A 334 -4.26 -15.01 14.25
CA LEU A 334 -4.37 -13.72 14.91
C LEU A 334 -5.81 -13.48 15.40
N ASN A 335 -5.91 -13.05 16.65
CA ASN A 335 -7.14 -12.53 17.24
C ASN A 335 -7.18 -11.01 17.04
N VAL A 336 -8.23 -10.49 16.40
CA VAL A 336 -8.48 -9.05 16.33
C VAL A 336 -9.07 -8.57 17.65
N LEU A 337 -8.38 -7.63 18.30
CA LEU A 337 -8.76 -7.07 19.59
C LEU A 337 -9.50 -5.74 19.43
N ASN A 338 -9.07 -4.93 18.48
CA ASN A 338 -9.68 -3.64 18.17
C ASN A 338 -9.29 -3.20 16.75
N SER A 339 -10.00 -2.24 16.18
CA SER A 339 -9.63 -1.63 14.90
C SER A 339 -10.21 -0.22 14.78
N GLY A 340 -9.65 0.59 13.90
CA GLY A 340 -10.15 1.94 13.69
C GLY A 340 -9.58 2.64 12.48
N ILE A 341 -10.18 3.79 12.18
CA ILE A 341 -9.74 4.74 11.16
C ILE A 341 -9.48 6.05 11.90
N PHE A 342 -8.30 6.64 11.73
CA PHE A 342 -8.04 7.99 12.23
C PHE A 342 -8.79 9.00 11.34
N TRP A 343 -10.05 9.26 11.70
CA TRP A 343 -10.91 10.19 11.00
C TRP A 343 -11.75 10.99 11.99
N PRO A 344 -11.15 12.02 12.62
CA PRO A 344 -11.89 12.91 13.51
C PRO A 344 -13.02 13.67 12.79
N THR A 345 -14.11 13.95 13.51
CA THR A 345 -15.21 14.80 13.06
C THR A 345 -14.82 16.28 13.14
N SER A 346 -15.54 17.16 12.43
CA SER A 346 -15.19 18.58 12.28
C SER A 346 -15.19 19.42 13.57
N ASN A 347 -15.78 18.90 14.65
CA ASN A 347 -15.79 19.49 15.99
C ASN A 347 -14.63 19.02 16.88
N GLU A 348 -13.85 18.02 16.46
CA GLU A 348 -12.68 17.54 17.20
C GLU A 348 -11.44 18.36 16.85
N GLU A 349 -10.57 18.62 17.85
CA GLU A 349 -9.36 19.42 17.66
C GLU A 349 -8.42 18.84 16.59
N SER A 350 -8.37 17.51 16.49
CA SER A 350 -7.56 16.77 15.53
C SER A 350 -8.08 16.86 14.09
N TYR A 351 -9.28 17.40 13.84
CA TYR A 351 -9.80 17.60 12.48
C TYR A 351 -8.87 18.42 11.59
N LYS A 352 -8.17 19.40 12.18
CA LYS A 352 -7.18 20.23 11.47
C LYS A 352 -6.11 19.41 10.75
N LEU A 353 -5.84 18.19 11.23
CA LEU A 353 -4.84 17.29 10.65
C LEU A 353 -5.32 16.68 9.34
N ILE A 354 -6.62 16.51 9.13
CA ILE A 354 -7.20 15.78 7.98
C ILE A 354 -8.15 16.65 7.13
N LYS A 355 -8.11 17.97 7.30
CA LYS A 355 -9.01 18.93 6.66
C LYS A 355 -9.04 18.79 5.13
N ASP A 356 -7.89 18.58 4.52
CA ASP A 356 -7.69 18.39 3.08
C ASP A 356 -6.37 17.65 2.81
N ARG A 357 -6.08 17.33 1.55
CA ARG A 357 -4.84 16.65 1.14
C ARG A 357 -3.58 17.41 1.54
N ALA A 358 -3.62 18.75 1.50
CA ALA A 358 -2.49 19.60 1.87
C ALA A 358 -2.27 19.63 3.38
N ALA A 359 -3.29 19.35 4.20
CA ALA A 359 -3.17 19.23 5.64
C ALA A 359 -2.41 17.95 6.05
N SER A 360 -2.69 16.80 5.44
CA SER A 360 -1.92 15.57 5.65
C SER A 360 -1.97 14.66 4.42
N SER A 361 -3.12 14.05 4.17
CA SER A 361 -3.38 13.17 3.05
C SER A 361 -4.87 13.16 2.73
N ASP A 362 -5.17 12.80 1.50
CA ASP A 362 -6.50 12.45 1.03
C ASP A 362 -6.97 11.06 1.49
N HIS A 363 -6.05 10.21 2.00
CA HIS A 363 -6.35 8.98 2.73
C HIS A 363 -6.41 9.17 4.25
N ARG A 364 -6.83 8.14 4.97
CA ARG A 364 -6.88 8.08 6.43
C ARG A 364 -6.08 6.88 6.92
N LEU A 365 -5.41 7.04 8.05
CA LEU A 365 -4.68 5.95 8.69
C LEU A 365 -5.67 4.91 9.20
N VAL A 366 -5.52 3.66 8.76
CA VAL A 366 -6.30 2.50 9.21
C VAL A 366 -5.43 1.62 10.07
N TRP A 367 -5.94 1.15 11.22
CA TRP A 367 -5.20 0.32 12.15
C TRP A 367 -6.03 -0.82 12.73
N VAL A 368 -5.34 -1.88 13.15
CA VAL A 368 -5.91 -3.05 13.82
C VAL A 368 -4.97 -3.47 14.94
N ASP A 369 -5.54 -3.71 16.12
CA ASP A 369 -4.87 -4.35 17.24
C ASP A 369 -5.07 -5.86 17.13
N VAL A 370 -3.98 -6.61 17.13
CA VAL A 370 -4.00 -8.07 17.08
C VAL A 370 -3.20 -8.68 18.22
N ALA A 371 -3.51 -9.93 18.55
CA ALA A 371 -2.63 -10.80 19.33
C ALA A 371 -2.52 -12.16 18.65
N PHE A 372 -1.37 -12.82 18.78
CA PHE A 372 -1.22 -14.20 18.32
C PHE A 372 -2.24 -15.10 19.03
N SER A 373 -2.88 -15.97 18.24
CA SER A 373 -3.75 -17.01 18.75
C SER A 373 -2.91 -18.05 19.51
N GLN A 374 -3.45 -18.56 20.62
CA GLN A 374 -2.82 -19.62 21.42
C GLN A 374 -3.03 -21.00 20.80
#